data_AF-A0A1Q3X189-F1
#
_entry.id   AF-A0A1Q3X189-F1
#
_cell.length_a   1.000
_cell.length_b   1.000
_cell.length_c   1.000
_cell.angle_alpha   90.00
_cell.angle_beta   90.00
_cell.angle_gamma   90.00
#
_symmetry.space_group_name_H-M   'P 1'
#
loop_
_entity.id
_entity.type
_entity.pdbx_description
1 polymer ?
#
loop_
_entity_poly.entity_id
_entity_poly.type
_entity_poly.pdbx_seq_one_letter_code
_entity_poly.pdbx_strand_id
1 'polypeptide(L)'
;MELVEKWTHTEDLPIHGLKPEQYLDIVQQAMLQRQWPLTNRTANSITCLSINGSELGEYITIAVGKETAQLSSRPANEYYNHHELILQNVAALKTAIEKQLEEARIAERNLHPMHREKLGALVPSKSYLVTPLLMYINTAVLLLMVLAGISFLHPTAQELYQWGGNLRAATVHVQWWRLITYMFLHAGILHLATNSFGLLYIGMFLEPMMGKLRFAASYLLTGIGAGLLSLIMHGNSVGVGASGAIFGMYGVFLALLTTGYLKKTYRKTMLRSILFFVVLNLMYGLQGNIDNAAHIGGLISGFIIGRVWYPGLSKYEGNKKQLRTTAMLIAGTIATSAFVFLLFR
;
A
#
# COMPACT_ATOMS: atom_id res chain seq x y z
N MET A 1 57.72 -33.86 -7.53
CA MET A 1 56.65 -33.10 -6.85
C MET A 1 55.63 -32.77 -7.93
N GLU A 2 54.60 -33.60 -8.07
CA GLU A 2 53.55 -33.38 -9.09
C GLU A 2 52.76 -32.12 -8.70
N LEU A 3 52.61 -31.20 -9.66
CA LEU A 3 51.75 -30.04 -9.51
C LEU A 3 50.31 -30.56 -9.49
N VAL A 4 49.70 -30.60 -8.30
CA VAL A 4 48.28 -30.91 -8.16
C VAL A 4 47.48 -29.85 -8.93
N GLU A 5 46.75 -30.29 -9.95
CA GLU A 5 45.90 -29.42 -10.77
C GLU A 5 44.83 -28.77 -9.88
N LYS A 6 44.89 -27.44 -9.75
CA LYS A 6 43.98 -26.68 -8.87
C LYS A 6 42.64 -26.51 -9.58
N TRP A 7 41.58 -27.10 -9.03
CA TRP A 7 40.24 -26.99 -9.60
C TRP A 7 39.68 -25.58 -9.43
N THR A 8 39.40 -24.93 -10.55
CA THR A 8 38.60 -23.71 -10.62
C THR A 8 37.25 -24.04 -11.28
N HIS A 9 36.23 -23.26 -10.94
CA HIS A 9 34.92 -23.40 -11.57
C HIS A 9 34.44 -22.04 -12.05
N THR A 10 33.96 -21.97 -13.28
CA THR A 10 33.40 -20.75 -13.87
C THR A 10 32.11 -21.08 -14.59
N GLU A 11 31.07 -20.30 -14.36
CA GLU A 11 29.80 -20.43 -15.08
C GLU A 11 29.06 -19.09 -15.18
N ASP A 12 28.18 -18.99 -16.17
CA ASP A 12 27.33 -17.81 -16.36
C ASP A 12 26.00 -17.97 -15.62
N LEU A 13 25.59 -16.89 -14.96
CA LEU A 13 24.33 -16.75 -14.26
C LEU A 13 23.43 -15.73 -14.98
N PRO A 14 22.13 -16.02 -15.09
CA PRO A 14 21.17 -15.05 -15.60
C PRO A 14 21.00 -13.89 -14.61
N ILE A 15 20.97 -12.65 -15.13
CA ILE A 15 20.72 -11.43 -14.32
C ILE A 15 19.27 -10.96 -14.37
N HIS A 16 18.42 -11.65 -15.16
CA HIS A 16 16.98 -11.40 -15.27
C HIS A 16 16.60 -9.93 -15.57
N GLY A 17 17.44 -9.21 -16.32
CA GLY A 17 17.20 -7.81 -16.67
C GLY A 17 17.40 -6.80 -15.53
N LEU A 18 17.95 -7.24 -14.39
CA LEU A 18 18.28 -6.36 -13.26
C LEU A 18 19.53 -5.52 -13.55
N LYS A 19 19.58 -4.30 -13.00
CA LYS A 19 20.81 -3.49 -13.02
C LYS A 19 21.90 -4.16 -12.16
N PRO A 20 23.20 -3.97 -12.47
CA PRO A 20 24.31 -4.58 -11.73
C PRO A 20 24.21 -4.43 -10.21
N GLU A 21 23.99 -3.21 -9.71
CA GLU A 21 23.88 -2.96 -8.27
C GLU A 21 22.72 -3.74 -7.61
N GLN A 22 21.57 -3.82 -8.29
CA GLN A 22 20.39 -4.53 -7.76
C GLN A 22 20.65 -6.04 -7.70
N TYR A 23 21.25 -6.60 -8.74
CA TYR A 23 21.62 -8.01 -8.76
C TYR A 23 22.66 -8.32 -7.68
N LEU A 24 23.67 -7.46 -7.52
CA LEU A 24 24.71 -7.64 -6.50
C LEU A 24 24.16 -7.50 -5.07
N ASP A 25 23.16 -6.65 -4.82
CA ASP A 25 22.47 -6.60 -3.52
C ASP A 25 21.79 -7.93 -3.18
N ILE A 26 21.15 -8.57 -4.17
CA ILE A 26 20.51 -9.89 -4.02
C ILE A 26 21.55 -10.97 -3.75
N VAL A 27 22.64 -10.99 -4.53
CA VAL A 27 23.76 -11.91 -4.33
C VAL A 27 24.38 -11.73 -2.94
N GLN A 28 24.55 -10.49 -2.49
CA GLN A 28 25.06 -10.19 -1.16
C GLN A 28 24.18 -10.80 -0.06
N GLN A 29 22.85 -10.67 -0.16
CA GLN A 29 21.93 -11.29 0.80
C GLN A 29 22.05 -12.82 0.79
N ALA A 30 22.17 -13.43 -0.39
CA ALA A 30 22.38 -14.87 -0.52
C ALA A 30 23.69 -15.33 0.17
N MET A 31 24.80 -14.60 -0.02
CA MET A 31 26.07 -14.89 0.65
C MET A 31 25.98 -14.73 2.17
N LEU A 32 25.33 -13.65 2.64
CA LEU A 32 25.14 -13.39 4.07
C LEU A 32 24.27 -14.45 4.76
N GLN A 33 23.23 -14.97 4.08
CA GLN A 33 22.41 -16.07 4.60
C GLN A 33 23.21 -17.35 4.81
N ARG A 34 24.28 -17.55 4.02
CA ARG A 34 25.20 -18.68 4.17
C ARG A 34 26.30 -18.42 5.19
N GLN A 35 26.30 -17.27 5.86
CA GLN A 35 27.35 -16.83 6.77
C GLN A 35 28.74 -16.77 6.10
N TRP A 36 28.77 -16.53 4.78
CA TRP A 36 30.01 -16.42 4.04
C TRP A 36 30.47 -14.96 4.03
N PRO A 37 31.62 -14.64 4.66
CA PRO A 37 32.08 -13.27 4.78
C PRO A 37 32.42 -12.67 3.42
N LEU A 38 32.01 -11.42 3.24
CA LEU A 38 32.37 -10.62 2.08
C LEU A 38 33.83 -10.20 2.20
N THR A 39 34.59 -10.38 1.12
CA THR A 39 36.00 -10.03 1.05
C THR A 39 36.24 -8.81 0.17
N ASN A 40 35.42 -8.63 -0.87
CA ASN A 40 35.47 -7.46 -1.73
C ASN A 40 34.09 -7.14 -2.33
N ARG A 41 33.82 -5.86 -2.59
CA ARG A 41 32.64 -5.40 -3.32
C ARG A 41 32.96 -4.16 -4.13
N THR A 42 32.63 -4.19 -5.41
CA THR A 42 32.69 -3.05 -6.34
C THR A 42 31.30 -2.75 -6.91
N ALA A 43 31.20 -1.78 -7.82
CA ALA A 43 29.94 -1.48 -8.51
C ALA A 43 29.41 -2.64 -9.38
N ASN A 44 30.33 -3.49 -9.89
CA ASN A 44 30.00 -4.56 -10.85
C ASN A 44 30.48 -5.94 -10.39
N SER A 45 31.04 -6.08 -9.20
CA SER A 45 31.47 -7.39 -8.69
C SER A 45 31.35 -7.52 -7.18
N ILE A 46 31.19 -8.75 -6.73
CA ILE A 46 31.21 -9.10 -5.31
C ILE A 46 31.97 -10.41 -5.11
N THR A 47 32.79 -10.47 -4.06
CA THR A 47 33.57 -11.65 -3.70
C THR A 47 33.30 -12.01 -2.24
N CYS A 48 33.11 -13.31 -1.99
CA CYS A 48 33.06 -13.87 -0.65
C CYS A 48 34.06 -15.01 -0.49
N LEU A 49 34.29 -15.41 0.76
CA LEU A 49 35.01 -16.63 1.12
C LEU A 49 33.99 -17.64 1.63
N SER A 50 33.89 -18.80 0.98
CA SER A 50 33.05 -19.87 1.48
C SER A 50 33.67 -20.52 2.72
N ILE A 51 32.82 -20.94 3.64
CA ILE A 51 33.19 -21.59 4.90
C ILE A 51 32.46 -22.93 4.96
N ASN A 52 33.21 -24.01 5.16
CA ASN A 52 32.70 -25.37 5.29
C ASN A 52 32.96 -25.86 6.72
N GLY A 53 32.01 -25.61 7.62
CA GLY A 53 32.21 -25.87 9.05
C GLY A 53 33.29 -24.96 9.64
N SER A 54 34.42 -25.53 10.05
CA SER A 54 35.58 -24.78 10.56
C SER A 54 36.67 -24.53 9.52
N GLU A 55 36.51 -25.02 8.28
CA GLU A 55 37.54 -24.94 7.24
C GLU A 55 37.25 -23.82 6.24
N LEU A 56 38.33 -23.14 5.82
CA LEU A 56 38.30 -22.18 4.73
C LEU A 56 38.13 -22.92 3.40
N GLY A 57 37.10 -22.54 2.64
CA GLY A 57 36.81 -23.15 1.33
C GLY A 57 37.49 -22.42 0.18
N GLU A 58 36.67 -21.73 -0.61
CA GLU A 58 37.07 -21.06 -1.84
C GLU A 58 36.66 -19.58 -1.85
N TYR A 59 37.39 -18.77 -2.60
CA TYR A 59 36.92 -17.45 -2.99
C TYR A 59 35.95 -17.58 -4.15
N ILE A 60 34.72 -17.14 -3.94
CA ILE A 60 33.68 -17.10 -4.99
C ILE A 60 33.46 -15.64 -5.37
N THR A 61 33.66 -15.31 -6.64
CA THR A 61 33.45 -13.98 -7.22
C THR A 61 32.33 -14.02 -8.24
N ILE A 62 31.39 -13.09 -8.12
CA ILE A 62 30.35 -12.84 -9.12
C ILE A 62 30.60 -11.47 -9.73
N ALA A 63 30.85 -11.42 -11.04
CA ALA A 63 31.04 -10.20 -11.80
C ALA A 63 29.87 -10.01 -12.79
N VAL A 64 29.18 -8.88 -12.70
CA VAL A 64 27.98 -8.60 -13.49
C VAL A 64 28.34 -7.84 -14.76
N GLY A 65 28.06 -8.46 -15.91
CA GLY A 65 28.17 -7.88 -17.24
C GLY A 65 26.86 -7.20 -17.69
N LYS A 66 26.74 -6.94 -18.99
CA LYS A 66 25.55 -6.31 -19.57
C LYS A 66 24.34 -7.24 -19.63
N GLU A 67 24.56 -8.53 -19.88
CA GLU A 67 23.50 -9.52 -20.14
C GLU A 67 23.53 -10.71 -19.19
N THR A 68 24.70 -11.03 -18.64
CA THR A 68 24.93 -12.16 -17.73
C THR A 68 25.84 -11.74 -16.59
N ALA A 69 25.86 -12.53 -15.52
CA ALA A 69 26.84 -12.42 -14.46
C ALA A 69 27.75 -13.65 -14.51
N GLN A 70 29.06 -13.45 -14.47
CA GLN A 70 30.02 -14.54 -14.43
C GLN A 70 30.33 -14.90 -12.98
N LEU A 71 30.05 -16.13 -12.60
CA LEU A 71 30.51 -16.73 -11.35
C LEU A 71 31.86 -17.40 -11.60
N SER A 72 32.82 -17.13 -10.72
CA SER A 72 34.13 -17.77 -10.70
C SER A 72 34.49 -18.20 -9.29
N SER A 73 35.08 -19.38 -9.16
CA SER A 73 35.46 -20.00 -7.89
C SER A 73 36.92 -20.44 -7.95
N ARG A 74 37.69 -20.09 -6.91
CA ARG A 74 39.09 -20.48 -6.75
C ARG A 74 39.41 -20.89 -5.31
N PRO A 75 40.16 -21.97 -5.07
CA PRO A 75 40.57 -22.38 -3.73
C PRO A 75 41.20 -21.24 -2.90
N ALA A 76 40.88 -21.16 -1.61
CA ALA A 76 41.41 -20.11 -0.75
C ALA A 76 42.85 -20.36 -0.29
N ASN A 77 43.27 -21.63 -0.28
CA ASN A 77 44.63 -22.05 0.05
C ASN A 77 45.04 -23.26 -0.82
N GLU A 78 46.32 -23.61 -0.76
CA GLU A 78 46.89 -24.67 -1.60
C GLU A 78 46.52 -26.09 -1.18
N TYR A 79 46.01 -26.25 0.05
CA TYR A 79 45.61 -27.53 0.62
C TYR A 79 44.15 -27.88 0.34
N TYR A 80 43.35 -26.90 -0.07
CA TYR A 80 41.94 -27.08 -0.39
C TYR A 80 41.78 -27.55 -1.84
N ASN A 81 41.64 -28.86 -2.03
CA ASN A 81 41.48 -29.49 -3.34
C ASN A 81 40.28 -30.44 -3.43
N HIS A 82 39.12 -29.98 -2.97
CA HIS A 82 37.88 -30.76 -2.95
C HIS A 82 36.95 -30.34 -4.09
N HIS A 83 37.11 -30.96 -5.26
CA HIS A 83 36.29 -30.65 -6.45
C HIS A 83 34.77 -30.76 -6.17
N GLU A 84 34.33 -31.82 -5.49
CA GLU A 84 32.92 -32.00 -5.13
C GLU A 84 32.40 -30.90 -4.20
N LEU A 85 33.21 -30.45 -3.25
CA LEU A 85 32.81 -29.43 -2.28
C LEU A 85 32.69 -28.05 -2.94
N ILE A 86 33.58 -27.74 -3.90
CA ILE A 86 33.46 -26.55 -4.75
C ILE A 86 32.13 -26.57 -5.52
N LEU A 87 31.80 -27.68 -6.17
CA LEU A 87 30.54 -27.81 -6.90
C LEU A 87 29.31 -27.68 -5.97
N GLN A 88 29.37 -28.27 -4.78
CA GLN A 88 28.30 -28.17 -3.77
C GLN A 88 28.11 -26.71 -3.31
N ASN A 89 29.20 -25.99 -3.06
CA ASN A 89 29.13 -24.60 -2.62
C ASN A 89 28.61 -23.67 -3.71
N VAL A 90 29.06 -23.85 -4.95
CA VAL A 90 28.54 -23.11 -6.10
C VAL A 90 27.04 -23.38 -6.29
N ALA A 91 26.62 -24.65 -6.29
CA ALA A 91 25.21 -25.02 -6.40
C ALA A 91 24.37 -24.41 -5.26
N ALA A 92 24.87 -24.46 -4.03
CA ALA A 92 24.16 -23.95 -2.88
C ALA A 92 24.07 -22.41 -2.87
N LEU A 93 25.07 -21.71 -3.40
CA LEU A 93 24.99 -20.26 -3.61
C LEU A 93 23.95 -19.91 -4.68
N LYS A 94 23.91 -20.67 -5.79
CA LYS A 94 22.91 -20.48 -6.85
C LYS A 94 21.49 -20.64 -6.33
N THR A 95 21.22 -21.71 -5.59
CA THR A 95 19.90 -21.91 -4.97
C THR A 95 19.54 -20.77 -4.02
N ALA A 96 20.51 -20.24 -3.26
CA ALA A 96 20.28 -19.08 -2.39
C ALA A 96 19.99 -17.80 -3.19
N ILE A 97 20.70 -17.57 -4.30
CA ILE A 97 20.46 -16.44 -5.21
C ILE A 97 19.07 -16.53 -5.83
N GLU A 98 18.68 -17.69 -6.37
CA GLU A 98 17.34 -17.91 -6.96
C GLU A 98 16.23 -17.68 -5.93
N LYS A 99 16.42 -18.16 -4.70
CA LYS A 99 15.47 -17.90 -3.61
C LYS A 99 15.34 -16.41 -3.32
N GLN A 100 16.44 -15.66 -3.25
CA GLN A 100 16.42 -14.22 -3.02
C GLN A 100 15.82 -13.44 -4.22
N LEU A 101 16.07 -13.89 -5.45
CA LEU A 101 15.43 -13.36 -6.66
C LEU A 101 13.91 -13.54 -6.61
N GLU A 102 13.43 -14.72 -6.23
CA GLU A 102 11.99 -14.98 -6.13
C GLU A 102 11.35 -14.20 -4.97
N GLU A 103 12.01 -14.08 -3.82
CA GLU A 103 11.56 -13.24 -2.72
C GLU A 103 11.47 -11.75 -3.13
N ALA A 104 12.46 -11.25 -3.86
CA ALA A 104 12.46 -9.89 -4.40
C ALA A 104 11.34 -9.71 -5.44
N ARG A 105 11.13 -10.69 -6.33
CA ARG A 105 10.06 -10.68 -7.33
C ARG A 105 8.68 -10.72 -6.69
N ILE A 106 8.48 -11.52 -5.65
CA ILE A 106 7.24 -11.56 -4.87
C ILE A 106 7.03 -10.22 -4.17
N ALA A 107 8.07 -9.64 -3.58
CA ALA A 107 7.98 -8.32 -2.96
C ALA A 107 7.59 -7.23 -3.97
N GLU A 108 8.19 -7.23 -5.17
CA GLU A 108 7.84 -6.33 -6.28
C GLU A 108 6.42 -6.57 -6.81
N ARG A 109 6.01 -7.83 -6.96
CA ARG A 109 4.65 -8.20 -7.35
C ARG A 109 3.60 -7.74 -6.34
N ASN A 110 3.98 -7.62 -5.07
CA ASN A 110 3.12 -7.09 -4.02
C ASN A 110 3.12 -5.55 -3.96
N LEU A 111 4.01 -4.86 -4.68
CA LEU A 111 4.15 -3.40 -4.66
C LEU A 111 3.20 -2.66 -5.62
N HIS A 112 2.61 -3.29 -6.66
CA HIS A 112 1.67 -2.56 -7.52
C HIS A 112 0.62 -3.43 -8.27
N PRO A 113 -0.70 -3.28 -8.02
CA PRO A 113 -1.75 -4.03 -8.71
C PRO A 113 -1.88 -3.73 -10.22
N MET A 114 -1.43 -2.57 -10.69
CA MET A 114 -1.52 -2.21 -12.13
C MET A 114 -0.63 -3.04 -13.07
N HIS A 115 0.37 -3.78 -12.59
CA HIS A 115 1.22 -4.58 -13.49
C HIS A 115 0.51 -5.83 -14.05
N ARG A 116 -0.70 -6.15 -13.59
CA ARG A 116 -1.31 -7.46 -13.87
C ARG A 116 -2.24 -7.59 -15.06
N GLU A 117 -2.82 -6.54 -15.64
CA GLU A 117 -3.60 -6.55 -16.89
C GLU A 117 -4.35 -5.21 -17.03
N LYS A 118 -4.82 -4.87 -18.24
CA LYS A 118 -5.53 -3.59 -18.54
C LYS A 118 -6.75 -3.30 -17.64
N LEU A 119 -7.32 -4.32 -16.98
CA LEU A 119 -8.47 -4.22 -16.07
C LEU A 119 -8.14 -4.59 -14.61
N GLY A 120 -6.87 -4.82 -14.26
CA GLY A 120 -6.47 -5.32 -12.94
C GLY A 120 -6.85 -4.41 -11.76
N ALA A 121 -7.07 -3.11 -12.01
CA ALA A 121 -7.52 -2.15 -10.99
C ALA A 121 -9.02 -2.26 -10.67
N LEU A 122 -9.80 -2.97 -11.48
CA LEU A 122 -11.24 -3.18 -11.25
C LEU A 122 -11.54 -4.58 -10.71
N VAL A 123 -10.55 -5.47 -10.66
CA VAL A 123 -10.74 -6.87 -10.26
C VAL A 123 -10.14 -7.10 -8.86
N PRO A 124 -10.91 -7.63 -7.90
CA PRO A 124 -10.39 -7.96 -6.58
C PRO A 124 -9.22 -8.95 -6.62
N SER A 125 -8.22 -8.73 -5.77
CA SER A 125 -7.08 -9.62 -5.57
C SER A 125 -6.69 -9.72 -4.10
N LYS A 126 -5.80 -10.67 -3.74
CA LYS A 126 -5.40 -10.90 -2.34
C LYS A 126 -4.83 -9.64 -1.65
N SER A 127 -4.14 -8.77 -2.40
CA SER A 127 -3.51 -7.54 -1.90
C SER A 127 -4.30 -6.27 -2.23
N TYR A 128 -5.39 -6.38 -3.00
CA TYR A 128 -6.19 -5.25 -3.50
C TYR A 128 -7.64 -5.70 -3.69
N LEU A 129 -8.40 -5.73 -2.59
CA LEU A 129 -9.73 -6.34 -2.47
C LEU A 129 -10.80 -5.29 -2.17
N VAL A 130 -10.50 -4.37 -1.25
CA VAL A 130 -11.47 -3.46 -0.66
C VAL A 130 -11.84 -2.36 -1.65
N THR A 131 -10.87 -1.82 -2.39
CA THR A 131 -11.13 -0.74 -3.35
C THR A 131 -12.13 -1.17 -4.43
N PRO A 132 -11.94 -2.29 -5.15
CA PRO A 132 -12.96 -2.76 -6.10
C PRO A 132 -14.29 -3.11 -5.42
N LEU A 133 -14.26 -3.70 -4.22
CA LEU A 133 -15.49 -4.07 -3.52
C LEU A 133 -16.33 -2.85 -3.13
N LEU A 134 -15.70 -1.78 -2.64
CA LEU A 134 -16.39 -0.51 -2.34
C LEU A 134 -17.01 0.09 -3.60
N MET A 135 -16.31 0.03 -4.74
CA MET A 135 -16.89 0.46 -6.02
C MET A 135 -18.08 -0.40 -6.43
N TYR A 136 -18.00 -1.72 -6.27
CA TYR A 136 -19.10 -2.61 -6.59
C TYR A 136 -20.31 -2.33 -5.71
N ILE A 137 -20.10 -2.10 -4.40
CA ILE A 137 -21.18 -1.73 -3.47
C ILE A 137 -21.81 -0.40 -3.89
N ASN A 138 -21.01 0.63 -4.17
CA ASN A 138 -21.54 1.94 -4.58
C ASN A 138 -22.34 1.86 -5.89
N THR A 139 -21.84 1.10 -6.87
CA THR A 139 -22.55 0.83 -8.12
C THR A 139 -23.84 0.06 -7.88
N ALA A 140 -23.82 -0.99 -7.06
CA ALA A 140 -25.01 -1.76 -6.73
C ALA A 140 -26.07 -0.90 -6.03
N VAL A 141 -25.68 -0.04 -5.08
CA VAL A 141 -26.59 0.88 -4.40
C VAL A 141 -27.24 1.84 -5.39
N LEU A 142 -26.46 2.46 -6.29
CA LEU A 142 -27.04 3.34 -7.32
C LEU A 142 -28.00 2.58 -8.25
N LEU A 143 -27.66 1.36 -8.67
CA LEU A 143 -28.53 0.53 -9.51
C LEU A 143 -29.83 0.18 -8.78
N LEU A 144 -29.78 -0.15 -7.49
CA LEU A 144 -30.98 -0.41 -6.68
C LEU A 144 -31.86 0.83 -6.55
N MET A 145 -31.27 2.01 -6.38
CA MET A 145 -32.02 3.28 -6.38
C MET A 145 -32.75 3.49 -7.71
N VAL A 146 -32.07 3.25 -8.85
CA VAL A 146 -32.67 3.37 -10.18
C VAL A 146 -33.82 2.38 -10.39
N LEU A 147 -33.63 1.13 -9.98
CA LEU A 147 -34.68 0.10 -10.04
C LEU A 147 -35.90 0.44 -9.17
N ALA A 148 -35.69 1.20 -8.09
CA ALA A 148 -36.76 1.72 -7.23
C ALA A 148 -37.40 3.02 -7.73
N GLY A 149 -37.04 3.48 -8.95
CA GLY A 149 -37.64 4.66 -9.59
C GLY A 149 -36.91 5.98 -9.34
N ILE A 150 -35.75 5.96 -8.66
CA ILE A 150 -34.94 7.17 -8.46
C ILE A 150 -34.20 7.53 -9.75
N SER A 151 -34.14 8.82 -10.09
CA SER A 151 -33.45 9.31 -11.29
C SER A 151 -31.98 8.87 -11.35
N PHE A 152 -31.55 8.34 -12.50
CA PHE A 152 -30.16 7.93 -12.74
C PHE A 152 -29.17 9.10 -12.76
N LEU A 153 -29.64 10.30 -13.13
CA LEU A 153 -28.81 11.49 -13.31
C LEU A 153 -28.99 12.50 -12.18
N HIS A 154 -30.24 12.69 -11.73
CA HIS A 154 -30.61 13.78 -10.84
C HIS A 154 -31.56 13.34 -9.72
N PRO A 155 -31.13 12.46 -8.80
CA PRO A 155 -31.86 12.22 -7.55
C PRO A 155 -32.11 13.53 -6.79
N THR A 156 -33.31 13.70 -6.26
CA THR A 156 -33.66 14.82 -5.39
C THR A 156 -33.09 14.63 -3.98
N ALA A 157 -32.93 15.73 -3.24
CA ALA A 157 -32.49 15.67 -1.84
C ALA A 157 -33.44 14.83 -0.97
N GLN A 158 -34.74 14.88 -1.25
CA GLN A 158 -35.74 14.12 -0.51
C GLN A 158 -35.61 12.61 -0.73
N GLU A 159 -35.41 12.18 -1.98
CA GLU A 159 -35.16 10.76 -2.31
C GLU A 159 -33.86 10.27 -1.66
N LEU A 160 -32.79 11.06 -1.76
CA LEU A 160 -31.50 10.75 -1.12
C LEU A 160 -31.63 10.65 0.40
N TYR A 161 -32.42 11.52 1.02
CA TYR A 161 -32.73 11.45 2.44
C TYR A 161 -33.49 10.17 2.81
N GLN A 162 -34.50 9.78 2.03
CA GLN A 162 -35.25 8.54 2.27
C GLN A 162 -34.36 7.30 2.17
N TRP A 163 -33.37 7.32 1.29
CA TRP A 163 -32.41 6.23 1.11
C TRP A 163 -31.27 6.16 2.14
N GLY A 164 -31.22 7.09 3.10
CA GLY A 164 -30.22 7.08 4.16
C GLY A 164 -29.16 8.19 4.07
N GLY A 165 -29.44 9.27 3.33
CA GLY A 165 -28.59 10.45 3.30
C GLY A 165 -28.42 11.07 4.69
N ASN A 166 -27.28 11.71 4.92
CA ASN A 166 -26.92 12.27 6.21
C ASN A 166 -27.57 13.65 6.38
N LEU A 167 -28.40 13.82 7.42
CA LEU A 167 -29.06 15.08 7.75
C LEU A 167 -29.02 15.25 9.26
N ARG A 168 -28.56 16.40 9.77
CA ARG A 168 -28.29 16.60 11.21
C ARG A 168 -29.49 16.21 12.06
N ALA A 169 -30.65 16.77 11.77
CA ALA A 169 -31.88 16.54 12.53
C ALA A 169 -32.26 15.05 12.63
N ALA A 170 -32.02 14.26 11.59
CA ALA A 170 -32.31 12.82 11.65
C ALA A 170 -31.19 12.04 12.37
N THR A 171 -29.94 12.37 12.02
CA THR A 171 -28.76 11.60 12.40
C THR A 171 -28.44 11.69 13.89
N VAL A 172 -28.50 12.90 14.48
CA VAL A 172 -28.08 13.10 15.89
C VAL A 172 -29.11 12.62 16.92
N HIS A 173 -30.34 12.35 16.49
CA HIS A 173 -31.40 11.87 17.38
C HIS A 173 -31.49 10.34 17.40
N VAL A 174 -32.00 9.73 16.33
CA VAL A 174 -32.30 8.29 16.30
C VAL A 174 -31.59 7.58 15.17
N GLN A 175 -31.33 8.27 14.05
CA GLN A 175 -30.91 7.65 12.80
C GLN A 175 -29.39 7.70 12.60
N TRP A 176 -28.62 7.32 13.62
CA TRP A 176 -27.15 7.40 13.65
C TRP A 176 -26.46 6.63 12.51
N TRP A 177 -27.10 5.58 12.00
CA TRP A 177 -26.61 4.79 10.87
C TRP A 177 -26.45 5.61 9.58
N ARG A 178 -27.09 6.79 9.51
CA ARG A 178 -26.90 7.76 8.43
C ARG A 178 -25.47 8.29 8.31
N LEU A 179 -24.67 8.24 9.38
CA LEU A 179 -23.23 8.53 9.31
C LEU A 179 -22.43 7.47 8.53
N ILE A 180 -23.03 6.31 8.24
CA ILE A 180 -22.40 5.24 7.47
C ILE A 180 -23.05 5.13 6.10
N THR A 181 -24.38 5.07 6.04
CA THR A 181 -25.12 4.81 4.78
C THR A 181 -24.89 5.90 3.74
N TYR A 182 -24.73 7.16 4.16
CA TYR A 182 -24.55 8.27 3.22
C TYR A 182 -23.30 8.12 2.35
N MET A 183 -22.28 7.41 2.83
CA MET A 183 -21.02 7.16 2.11
C MET A 183 -21.23 6.35 0.83
N PHE A 184 -22.33 5.58 0.75
CA PHE A 184 -22.61 4.68 -0.35
C PHE A 184 -23.68 5.21 -1.32
N LEU A 185 -24.38 6.29 -0.94
CA LEU A 185 -25.38 6.96 -1.77
C LEU A 185 -24.72 7.97 -2.70
N HIS A 186 -25.25 8.10 -3.92
CA HIS A 186 -24.73 9.02 -4.93
C HIS A 186 -25.86 9.81 -5.57
N ALA A 187 -25.62 11.10 -5.80
CA ALA A 187 -26.54 12.01 -6.48
C ALA A 187 -26.47 11.86 -8.01
N GLY A 188 -26.59 10.62 -8.49
CA GLY A 188 -26.53 10.24 -9.90
C GLY A 188 -25.18 9.69 -10.36
N ILE A 189 -25.16 9.21 -11.61
CA ILE A 189 -24.01 8.48 -12.19
C ILE A 189 -22.73 9.31 -12.28
N LEU A 190 -22.81 10.60 -12.58
CA LEU A 190 -21.62 11.45 -12.69
C LEU A 190 -20.94 11.59 -11.33
N HIS A 191 -21.71 11.73 -10.25
CA HIS A 191 -21.18 11.76 -8.89
C HIS A 191 -20.55 10.40 -8.50
N LEU A 192 -21.16 9.28 -8.88
CA LEU A 192 -20.56 7.96 -8.69
C LEU A 192 -19.25 7.80 -9.48
N ALA A 193 -19.21 8.25 -10.73
CA ALA A 193 -18.04 8.10 -11.60
C ALA A 193 -16.84 8.88 -11.07
N THR A 194 -17.04 10.12 -10.63
CA THR A 194 -15.95 10.94 -10.06
C THR A 194 -15.44 10.37 -8.74
N ASN A 195 -16.34 9.91 -7.86
CA ASN A 195 -15.94 9.23 -6.62
C ASN A 195 -15.21 7.91 -6.90
N SER A 196 -15.68 7.13 -7.86
CA SER A 196 -15.04 5.87 -8.25
C SER A 196 -13.63 6.11 -8.80
N PHE A 197 -13.44 7.16 -9.61
CA PHE A 197 -12.13 7.56 -10.09
C PHE A 197 -11.18 7.97 -8.95
N GLY A 198 -11.64 8.83 -8.04
CA GLY A 198 -10.85 9.24 -6.87
C GLY A 198 -10.49 8.05 -5.97
N LEU A 199 -11.45 7.16 -5.71
CA LEU A 199 -11.26 5.96 -4.91
C LEU A 199 -10.28 4.97 -5.56
N LEU A 200 -10.39 4.73 -6.87
CA LEU A 200 -9.44 3.91 -7.63
C LEU A 200 -8.03 4.48 -7.50
N TYR A 201 -7.87 5.77 -7.78
CA TYR A 201 -6.57 6.42 -7.79
C TYR A 201 -5.86 6.27 -6.45
N ILE A 202 -6.50 6.64 -5.34
CA ILE A 202 -5.87 6.52 -4.02
C ILE A 202 -5.75 5.07 -3.57
N GLY A 203 -6.75 4.24 -3.86
CA GLY A 203 -6.78 2.84 -3.46
C GLY A 203 -5.61 2.05 -4.04
N MET A 204 -5.26 2.29 -5.31
CA MET A 204 -4.14 1.60 -5.98
C MET A 204 -2.82 1.75 -5.23
N PHE A 205 -2.59 2.89 -4.57
CA PHE A 205 -1.39 3.13 -3.79
C PHE A 205 -1.58 2.70 -2.34
N LEU A 206 -2.67 3.10 -1.71
CA LEU A 206 -2.80 3.05 -0.26
C LEU A 206 -3.24 1.67 0.25
N GLU A 207 -4.08 0.94 -0.48
CA GLU A 207 -4.55 -0.37 -0.02
C GLU A 207 -3.41 -1.41 0.07
N PRO A 208 -2.52 -1.55 -0.94
CA PRO A 208 -1.37 -2.45 -0.82
C PRO A 208 -0.42 -2.10 0.33
N MET A 209 -0.30 -0.80 0.65
CA MET A 209 0.54 -0.32 1.75
C MET A 209 -0.04 -0.65 3.13
N MET A 210 -1.35 -0.46 3.30
CA MET A 210 -2.00 -0.62 4.61
C MET A 210 -2.54 -2.04 4.85
N GLY A 211 -2.80 -2.78 3.77
CA GLY A 211 -3.57 -4.01 3.79
C GLY A 211 -5.09 -3.76 3.92
N LYS A 212 -5.87 -4.75 3.48
CA LYS A 212 -7.34 -4.69 3.39
C LYS A 212 -8.05 -4.18 4.65
N LEU A 213 -7.72 -4.72 5.83
CA LEU A 213 -8.45 -4.38 7.06
C LEU A 213 -8.24 -2.93 7.48
N ARG A 214 -7.00 -2.44 7.42
CA ARG A 214 -6.67 -1.06 7.80
C ARG A 214 -7.17 -0.07 6.76
N PHE A 215 -7.14 -0.43 5.48
CA PHE A 215 -7.74 0.37 4.42
C PHE A 215 -9.25 0.50 4.60
N ALA A 216 -9.97 -0.60 4.79
CA ALA A 216 -11.42 -0.61 5.04
C ALA A 216 -11.80 0.18 6.30
N ALA A 217 -11.07 -0.05 7.40
CA ALA A 217 -11.29 0.69 8.64
C ALA A 217 -11.03 2.19 8.45
N SER A 218 -9.94 2.56 7.77
CA SER A 218 -9.65 3.97 7.52
C SER A 218 -10.74 4.63 6.69
N TYR A 219 -11.22 3.97 5.63
CA TYR A 219 -12.31 4.48 4.79
C TYR A 219 -13.57 4.76 5.62
N LEU A 220 -14.00 3.80 6.46
CA LEU A 220 -15.18 3.98 7.31
C LEU A 220 -14.98 5.08 8.36
N LEU A 221 -13.85 5.08 9.06
CA LEU A 221 -13.60 6.03 10.15
C LEU A 221 -13.44 7.47 9.63
N THR A 222 -12.77 7.66 8.49
CA THR A 222 -12.67 8.98 7.86
C THR A 222 -13.98 9.44 7.27
N GLY A 223 -14.80 8.51 6.75
CA GLY A 223 -16.17 8.78 6.34
C GLY A 223 -17.00 9.30 7.51
N ILE A 224 -16.95 8.66 8.68
CA ILE A 224 -17.61 9.16 9.88
C ILE A 224 -17.09 10.57 10.24
N GLY A 225 -15.78 10.79 10.25
CA GLY A 225 -15.18 12.11 10.54
C GLY A 225 -15.64 13.21 9.56
N ALA A 226 -15.70 12.89 8.26
CA ALA A 226 -16.22 13.76 7.22
C ALA A 226 -17.71 14.08 7.44
N GLY A 227 -18.52 13.05 7.69
CA GLY A 227 -19.95 13.17 7.96
C GLY A 227 -20.22 14.03 9.20
N LEU A 228 -19.44 13.88 10.27
CA LEU A 228 -19.57 14.70 11.48
C LEU A 228 -19.26 16.18 11.22
N LEU A 229 -18.18 16.50 10.49
CA LEU A 229 -17.87 17.90 10.18
C LEU A 229 -18.89 18.52 9.23
N SER A 230 -19.37 17.75 8.25
CA SER A 230 -20.51 18.12 7.42
C SER A 230 -21.74 18.43 8.27
N LEU A 231 -22.08 17.56 9.24
CA LEU A 231 -23.18 17.82 10.15
C LEU A 231 -22.97 19.09 10.95
N ILE A 232 -21.77 19.41 11.44
CA ILE A 232 -21.52 20.65 12.19
C ILE A 232 -21.72 21.90 11.32
N MET A 233 -21.27 21.87 10.07
CA MET A 233 -21.26 23.05 9.19
C MET A 233 -22.55 23.22 8.36
N HIS A 234 -23.18 22.13 7.94
CA HIS A 234 -24.26 22.09 6.95
C HIS A 234 -25.48 21.28 7.43
N GLY A 235 -26.01 21.61 8.61
CA GLY A 235 -27.02 20.77 9.28
C GLY A 235 -28.36 20.57 8.57
N ASN A 236 -28.72 21.50 7.67
CA ASN A 236 -30.01 21.50 6.96
C ASN A 236 -29.92 20.88 5.55
N SER A 237 -28.73 20.43 5.15
CA SER A 237 -28.48 19.84 3.83
C SER A 237 -28.38 18.33 3.94
N VAL A 238 -28.90 17.62 2.94
CA VAL A 238 -28.76 16.16 2.84
C VAL A 238 -27.42 15.84 2.22
N GLY A 239 -26.48 15.34 3.02
CA GLY A 239 -25.16 14.89 2.56
C GLY A 239 -25.21 13.46 2.02
N VAL A 240 -24.62 13.22 0.85
CA VAL A 240 -24.39 11.90 0.26
C VAL A 240 -23.04 11.85 -0.46
N GLY A 241 -22.49 10.66 -0.62
CA GLY A 241 -21.31 10.41 -1.44
C GLY A 241 -20.11 9.91 -0.65
N ALA A 242 -19.33 9.08 -1.33
CA ALA A 242 -18.07 8.52 -0.82
C ALA A 242 -16.95 9.57 -0.67
N SER A 243 -17.11 10.77 -1.25
CA SER A 243 -16.04 11.76 -1.40
C SER A 243 -15.38 12.15 -0.08
N GLY A 244 -16.13 12.33 1.01
CA GLY A 244 -15.55 12.62 2.33
C GLY A 244 -14.60 11.53 2.83
N ALA A 245 -15.00 10.26 2.70
CA ALA A 245 -14.15 9.12 3.05
C ALA A 245 -12.92 9.01 2.13
N ILE A 246 -13.10 9.24 0.82
CA ILE A 246 -12.03 9.26 -0.17
C ILE A 246 -10.99 10.34 0.18
N PHE A 247 -11.43 11.56 0.45
CA PHE A 247 -10.56 12.64 0.93
C PHE A 247 -9.84 12.28 2.22
N GLY A 248 -10.49 11.52 3.10
CA GLY A 248 -9.81 10.94 4.25
C GLY A 248 -8.74 9.91 3.89
N MET A 249 -8.94 9.08 2.87
CA MET A 249 -7.89 8.18 2.38
C MET A 249 -6.70 8.98 1.82
N TYR A 250 -6.95 10.09 1.13
CA TYR A 250 -5.88 11.02 0.75
C TYR A 250 -5.19 11.65 1.98
N GLY A 251 -5.94 12.00 3.03
CA GLY A 251 -5.40 12.47 4.31
C GLY A 251 -4.50 11.44 5.00
N VAL A 252 -4.90 10.17 5.01
CA VAL A 252 -4.09 9.06 5.52
C VAL A 252 -2.79 8.95 4.74
N PHE A 253 -2.86 9.01 3.41
CA PHE A 253 -1.67 8.91 2.58
C PHE A 253 -0.73 10.11 2.75
N LEU A 254 -1.27 11.33 2.88
CA LEU A 254 -0.51 12.53 3.24
C LEU A 254 0.20 12.36 4.58
N ALA A 255 -0.47 11.82 5.60
CA ALA A 255 0.17 11.52 6.88
C ALA A 255 1.35 10.55 6.69
N LEU A 256 1.18 9.46 5.94
CA LEU A 256 2.26 8.51 5.69
C LEU A 256 3.45 9.14 4.94
N LEU A 257 3.21 10.08 4.03
CA LEU A 257 4.28 10.82 3.34
C LEU A 257 5.14 11.67 4.29
N THR A 258 4.59 12.11 5.41
CA THR A 258 5.33 12.84 6.45
C THR A 258 6.17 11.94 7.37
N THR A 259 6.02 10.61 7.26
CA THR A 259 6.69 9.64 8.15
C THR A 259 7.91 8.98 7.51
N GLY A 260 8.54 8.01 8.15
CA GLY A 260 9.62 7.18 7.58
C GLY A 260 9.14 6.13 6.56
N TYR A 261 7.82 5.97 6.36
CA TYR A 261 7.24 4.80 5.70
C TYR A 261 7.64 4.63 4.21
N LEU A 262 7.65 5.71 3.43
CA LEU A 262 8.00 5.67 2.00
C LEU A 262 9.45 6.09 1.75
N LYS A 263 10.13 5.52 0.75
CA LYS A 263 11.47 6.00 0.34
C LYS A 263 11.39 7.45 -0.17
N LYS A 264 12.37 8.30 0.19
CA LYS A 264 12.40 9.73 -0.16
C LYS A 264 12.18 10.00 -1.66
N THR A 265 12.69 9.12 -2.53
CA THR A 265 12.60 9.23 -3.99
C THR A 265 11.16 9.30 -4.51
N TYR A 266 10.24 8.50 -3.94
CA TYR A 266 8.84 8.46 -4.39
C TYR A 266 7.96 9.54 -3.75
N ARG A 267 8.37 10.07 -2.59
CA ARG A 267 7.55 11.02 -1.81
C ARG A 267 7.22 12.29 -2.57
N LYS A 268 8.20 12.91 -3.25
CA LYS A 268 8.00 14.20 -3.93
C LYS A 268 6.97 14.09 -5.06
N THR A 269 7.08 13.05 -5.89
CA THR A 269 6.18 12.83 -7.02
C THR A 269 4.76 12.52 -6.54
N MET A 270 4.62 11.59 -5.56
CA MET A 270 3.32 11.23 -4.99
C MET A 270 2.67 12.42 -4.26
N LEU A 271 3.45 13.20 -3.49
CA LEU A 271 2.93 14.39 -2.81
C LEU A 271 2.36 15.40 -3.79
N ARG A 272 3.07 15.68 -4.89
CA ARG A 272 2.59 16.62 -5.92
C ARG A 272 1.29 16.14 -6.55
N SER A 273 1.19 14.86 -6.92
CA SER A 273 -0.01 14.35 -7.58
C SER A 273 -1.23 14.34 -6.64
N ILE A 274 -1.04 13.95 -5.37
CA ILE A 274 -2.08 14.01 -4.35
C ILE A 274 -2.51 15.45 -4.09
N LEU A 275 -1.55 16.36 -3.88
CA LEU A 275 -1.86 17.74 -3.54
C LEU A 275 -2.59 18.42 -4.70
N PHE A 276 -2.17 18.14 -5.94
CA PHE A 276 -2.88 18.60 -7.14
C PHE A 276 -4.33 18.11 -7.16
N PHE A 277 -4.57 16.80 -6.94
CA PHE A 277 -5.93 16.25 -6.90
C PHE A 277 -6.77 16.89 -5.79
N VAL A 278 -6.23 16.99 -4.56
CA VAL A 278 -6.92 17.57 -3.40
C VAL A 278 -7.27 19.03 -3.63
N VAL A 279 -6.31 19.85 -4.06
CA VAL A 279 -6.52 21.29 -4.29
C VAL A 279 -7.54 21.51 -5.39
N LEU A 280 -7.42 20.82 -6.52
CA LEU A 280 -8.38 20.96 -7.61
C LEU A 280 -9.81 20.61 -7.17
N ASN A 281 -10.02 19.49 -6.47
CA ASN A 281 -11.37 19.11 -6.04
C ASN A 281 -11.95 20.09 -5.02
N LEU A 282 -11.14 20.61 -4.09
CA LEU A 282 -11.59 21.65 -3.15
C LEU A 282 -11.95 22.95 -3.87
N MET A 283 -11.19 23.34 -4.90
CA MET A 283 -11.50 24.49 -5.76
C MET A 283 -12.81 24.31 -6.52
N TYR A 284 -13.04 23.12 -7.11
CA TYR A 284 -14.33 22.79 -7.70
C TYR A 284 -15.46 22.86 -6.68
N GLY A 285 -15.20 22.47 -5.42
CA GLY A 285 -16.20 22.53 -4.38
C GLY A 285 -16.66 23.94 -3.98
N LEU A 286 -15.92 24.98 -4.35
CA LEU A 286 -16.34 26.37 -4.15
C LEU A 286 -17.49 26.80 -5.08
N GLN A 287 -17.78 26.03 -6.13
CA GLN A 287 -18.82 26.36 -7.12
C GLN A 287 -20.25 26.03 -6.64
N GLY A 288 -20.42 25.45 -5.44
CA GLY A 288 -21.69 25.00 -4.90
C GLY A 288 -22.04 23.57 -5.34
N ASN A 289 -22.84 22.87 -4.52
CA ASN A 289 -23.24 21.45 -4.64
C ASN A 289 -22.22 20.39 -4.18
N ILE A 290 -21.02 20.79 -3.77
CA ILE A 290 -20.01 19.88 -3.18
C ILE A 290 -19.79 20.29 -1.73
N ASP A 291 -19.81 19.30 -0.84
CA ASP A 291 -19.60 19.52 0.58
C ASP A 291 -18.11 19.59 0.94
N ASN A 292 -17.53 20.79 0.83
CA ASN A 292 -16.15 21.02 1.24
C ASN A 292 -15.93 20.81 2.75
N ALA A 293 -16.95 20.92 3.60
CA ALA A 293 -16.81 20.59 5.02
C ALA A 293 -16.60 19.09 5.19
N ALA A 294 -17.30 18.25 4.43
CA ALA A 294 -17.05 16.81 4.39
C ALA A 294 -15.63 16.50 3.88
N HIS A 295 -15.16 17.16 2.80
CA HIS A 295 -13.81 16.94 2.26
C HIS A 295 -12.71 17.31 3.24
N ILE A 296 -12.83 18.49 3.89
CA ILE A 296 -11.88 18.96 4.90
C ILE A 296 -11.91 18.04 6.13
N GLY A 297 -13.10 17.65 6.59
CA GLY A 297 -13.26 16.73 7.72
C GLY A 297 -12.67 15.36 7.43
N GLY A 298 -12.84 14.88 6.20
CA GLY A 298 -12.14 13.71 5.66
C GLY A 298 -10.63 13.87 5.77
N LEU A 299 -10.04 14.91 5.16
CA LEU A 299 -8.59 15.14 5.18
C LEU A 299 -8.00 15.19 6.58
N ILE A 300 -8.63 15.94 7.49
CA ILE A 300 -8.16 16.10 8.87
C ILE A 300 -8.22 14.76 9.61
N SER A 301 -9.39 14.10 9.59
CA SER A 301 -9.56 12.80 10.24
C SER A 301 -8.61 11.76 9.65
N GLY A 302 -8.44 11.74 8.34
CA GLY A 302 -7.51 10.88 7.62
C GLY A 302 -6.08 11.10 8.02
N PHE A 303 -5.64 12.36 8.11
CA PHE A 303 -4.29 12.68 8.53
C PHE A 303 -4.01 12.17 9.96
N ILE A 304 -4.95 12.41 10.89
CA ILE A 304 -4.86 11.92 12.27
C ILE A 304 -4.81 10.38 12.29
N ILE A 305 -5.74 9.72 11.58
CA ILE A 305 -5.83 8.26 11.49
C ILE A 305 -4.53 7.66 10.92
N GLY A 306 -3.98 8.25 9.86
CA GLY A 306 -2.72 7.80 9.27
C GLY A 306 -1.54 7.92 10.22
N ARG A 307 -1.47 8.98 11.03
CA ARG A 307 -0.43 9.13 12.07
C ARG A 307 -0.60 8.10 13.19
N VAL A 308 -1.82 7.76 13.57
CA VAL A 308 -2.13 6.73 14.57
C VAL A 308 -1.80 5.33 14.03
N TRP A 309 -2.08 5.04 12.77
CA TRP A 309 -1.72 3.76 12.15
C TRP A 309 -0.21 3.55 12.00
N TYR A 310 0.54 4.62 11.72
CA TYR A 310 1.95 4.55 11.33
C TYR A 310 2.83 3.61 12.19
N PRO A 311 2.80 3.67 13.54
CA PRO A 311 3.57 2.74 14.37
C PRO A 311 3.26 1.27 14.02
N GLY A 312 1.98 0.90 13.96
CA GLY A 312 1.52 -0.47 13.71
C GLY A 312 1.66 -0.95 12.26
N LEU A 313 2.15 -0.12 11.33
CA LEU A 313 2.40 -0.52 9.94
C LEU A 313 3.74 -1.24 9.74
N SER A 314 4.63 -1.23 10.73
CA SER A 314 5.92 -1.93 10.64
C SER A 314 5.73 -3.45 10.57
N LYS A 315 6.38 -4.09 9.59
CA LYS A 315 6.35 -5.55 9.36
C LYS A 315 6.98 -6.37 10.51
N TYR A 316 7.73 -5.70 11.39
CA TYR A 316 8.43 -6.30 12.52
C TYR A 316 7.77 -6.01 13.87
N GLU A 317 6.63 -5.29 13.90
CA GLU A 317 5.95 -4.97 15.15
C GLU A 317 4.88 -5.99 15.53
N GLY A 318 4.95 -6.48 16.77
CA GLY A 318 4.02 -7.49 17.30
C GLY A 318 2.57 -7.00 17.48
N ASN A 319 1.65 -7.97 17.54
CA ASN A 319 0.18 -7.79 17.61
C ASN A 319 -0.30 -6.75 18.64
N LYS A 320 0.43 -6.54 19.74
CA LYS A 320 0.08 -5.58 20.81
C LYS A 320 -0.02 -4.13 20.31
N LYS A 321 0.93 -3.68 19.47
CA LYS A 321 0.91 -2.29 18.96
C LYS A 321 -0.22 -2.07 17.98
N GLN A 322 -0.52 -3.06 17.14
CA GLN A 322 -1.64 -3.04 16.21
C GLN A 322 -2.98 -2.96 16.96
N LEU A 323 -3.16 -3.79 17.99
CA LEU A 323 -4.35 -3.76 18.84
C LEU A 323 -4.53 -2.39 19.50
N ARG A 324 -3.45 -1.81 20.04
CA ARG A 324 -3.49 -0.47 20.65
C ARG A 324 -3.92 0.61 19.66
N THR A 325 -3.35 0.63 18.46
CA THR A 325 -3.73 1.62 17.44
C THR A 325 -5.19 1.45 17.03
N THR A 326 -5.68 0.22 16.88
CA THR A 326 -7.09 -0.05 16.59
C THR A 326 -8.00 0.44 17.72
N ALA A 327 -7.66 0.13 18.97
CA ALA A 327 -8.44 0.56 20.14
C ALA A 327 -8.51 2.09 20.26
N MET A 328 -7.40 2.79 20.04
CA MET A 328 -7.36 4.26 20.05
C MET A 328 -8.28 4.87 19.00
N LEU A 329 -8.29 4.31 17.78
CA LEU A 329 -9.13 4.79 16.70
C LEU A 329 -10.62 4.58 17.00
N ILE A 330 -10.99 3.40 17.49
CA ILE A 330 -12.39 3.11 17.87
C ILE A 330 -12.84 4.05 18.98
N ALA A 331 -12.06 4.17 20.05
CA ALA A 331 -12.39 5.04 21.18
C ALA A 331 -12.52 6.51 20.76
N GLY A 332 -11.57 7.01 19.94
CA GLY A 332 -11.60 8.38 19.44
C GLY A 332 -12.82 8.68 18.56
N THR A 333 -13.20 7.75 17.69
CA THR A 333 -14.39 7.89 16.84
C THR A 333 -15.67 7.87 17.66
N ILE A 334 -15.80 6.97 18.64
CA ILE A 334 -16.96 6.93 19.53
C ILE A 334 -17.07 8.22 20.34
N ALA A 335 -15.97 8.67 20.95
CA ALA A 335 -15.96 9.90 21.75
C ALA A 335 -16.33 11.13 20.93
N THR A 336 -15.74 11.29 19.74
CA THR A 336 -16.06 12.43 18.85
C THR A 336 -17.50 12.39 18.38
N SER A 337 -18.01 11.21 18.02
CA SER A 337 -19.41 11.05 17.59
C SER A 337 -20.37 11.38 18.72
N ALA A 338 -20.12 10.85 19.93
CA ALA A 338 -20.93 11.14 21.10
C ALA A 338 -20.94 12.63 21.45
N PHE A 339 -19.79 13.30 21.38
CA PHE A 339 -19.69 14.74 21.60
C PHE A 339 -20.55 15.54 20.62
N VAL A 340 -20.45 15.25 19.32
CA VAL A 340 -21.26 15.94 18.29
C VAL A 340 -22.76 15.68 18.48
N PHE A 341 -23.13 14.45 18.86
CA PHE A 341 -24.52 14.12 19.12
C PHE A 341 -25.06 14.91 20.31
N LEU A 342 -24.30 15.00 21.40
CA LEU A 342 -24.66 15.78 22.58
C LEU A 342 -24.74 17.28 22.29
N LEU A 343 -23.94 17.80 21.35
CA LEU A 343 -23.94 19.22 20.98
C LEU A 343 -25.22 19.66 20.26
N PHE A 344 -25.90 18.74 19.56
CA PHE A 344 -27.05 19.03 18.71
C PHE A 344 -28.34 18.29 19.12
N ARG A 345 -28.33 17.64 20.28
CA ARG A 345 -29.50 17.01 20.89
C ARG A 345 -30.19 17.99 21.81
#